data_AF-A0A9N8JPY6-F1
#
_entry.id   AF-A0A9N8JPY6-F1
#
_cell.length_a   1.000
_cell.length_b   1.000
_cell.length_c   1.000
_cell.angle_alpha   90.00
_cell.angle_beta   90.00
_cell.angle_gamma   90.00
#
_symmetry.space_group_name_H-M   'P 1'
#
loop_
_entity.id
_entity.type
_entity.pdbx_description
1 polymer ?
#
loop_
_entity_poly.entity_id
_entity_poly.type
_entity_poly.pdbx_seq_one_letter_code
_entity_poly.pdbx_strand_id
1 'polypeptide(L)'
;MTYAGYVAPPVGVIEEHTRSASSQASKDKTGIWEVSDINLFKPERWLRPTNEKGEVEFQKNAGPNLQFGAGIRGCFGMLDCFTKKKKKASDHLTGRRLAYIELRMLIVFIIWNFELLPVPDKLSTYLAADKITHQPQKCYLRLRKAGW
;
A
#
# COMPACT_ATOMS: atom_id res chain seq x y z
N MET A 1 27.08 -14.04 -5.13
CA MET A 1 26.92 -13.01 -4.07
C MET A 1 25.60 -13.27 -3.37
N THR A 2 25.62 -13.94 -2.22
CA THR A 2 24.44 -14.24 -1.40
C THR A 2 24.09 -13.01 -0.58
N TYR A 3 22.95 -12.39 -0.87
CA TYR A 3 22.43 -11.24 -0.12
C TYR A 3 22.20 -11.64 1.35
N ALA A 4 22.60 -10.78 2.28
CA ALA A 4 22.24 -10.91 3.69
C ALA A 4 20.72 -10.65 3.83
N GLY A 5 19.93 -11.70 3.67
CA GLY A 5 18.48 -11.69 3.79
C GLY A 5 18.00 -12.95 4.51
N TYR A 6 16.79 -12.87 5.09
CA TYR A 6 16.13 -13.95 5.80
C TYR A 6 16.20 -15.28 5.02
N VAL A 7 16.85 -16.30 5.62
CA VAL A 7 17.03 -17.63 5.00
C VAL A 7 15.90 -18.58 5.41
N ALA A 8 15.61 -18.65 6.71
CA ALA A 8 14.54 -19.44 7.30
C ALA A 8 14.35 -19.03 8.78
N PRO A 9 13.19 -19.31 9.40
CA PRO A 9 13.05 -19.09 10.83
C PRO A 9 13.94 -20.08 11.62
N PRO A 10 14.51 -19.67 12.78
CA PRO A 10 15.36 -20.55 13.60
C PRO A 10 14.57 -21.70 14.25
N VAL A 11 13.26 -21.53 14.36
CA VAL A 11 12.29 -22.59 14.63
C VAL A 11 11.90 -23.20 13.30
N GLY A 12 12.00 -24.52 13.16
CA GLY A 12 11.64 -25.25 11.93
C GLY A 12 10.18 -25.07 11.51
N VAL A 13 9.70 -25.91 10.58
CA VAL A 13 8.31 -25.84 10.13
C VAL A 13 7.39 -26.17 11.31
N ILE A 14 6.59 -25.18 11.74
CA ILE A 14 5.58 -25.35 12.79
C ILE A 14 4.27 -25.75 12.13
N GLU A 15 3.73 -26.88 12.54
CA GLU A 15 2.43 -27.39 12.11
C GLU A 15 1.31 -26.39 12.40
N GLU A 16 0.46 -26.09 11.40
CA GLU A 16 -0.52 -25.00 11.50
C GLU A 16 -1.50 -25.18 12.66
N HIS A 17 -1.92 -26.42 12.91
CA HIS A 17 -2.89 -26.75 13.96
C HIS A 17 -2.38 -26.43 15.39
N THR A 18 -1.05 -26.34 15.55
CA THR A 18 -0.41 -25.99 16.84
C THR A 18 -0.38 -24.50 17.12
N ARG A 19 -0.61 -23.67 16.09
CA ARG A 19 -0.67 -22.21 16.23
C ARG A 19 -1.95 -21.78 16.95
N SER A 20 -1.92 -20.59 17.55
CA SER A 20 -3.12 -20.02 18.17
C SER A 20 -4.23 -19.77 17.15
N ALA A 21 -5.48 -19.84 17.59
CA ALA A 21 -6.64 -19.59 16.73
C ALA A 21 -6.59 -18.22 16.02
N SER A 22 -6.05 -17.19 16.69
CA SER A 22 -5.89 -15.86 16.10
C SER A 22 -4.84 -15.80 14.98
N SER A 23 -3.77 -16.61 15.11
CA SER A 23 -2.75 -16.77 14.07
C SER A 23 -3.32 -17.50 12.86
N GLN A 24 -3.99 -18.63 13.09
CA GLN A 24 -4.63 -19.44 12.03
C GLN A 24 -5.64 -18.61 11.24
N ALA A 25 -6.52 -17.88 11.95
CA ALA A 25 -7.52 -17.02 11.33
C ALA A 25 -6.94 -15.83 10.54
N SER A 26 -5.63 -15.55 10.66
CA SER A 26 -4.98 -14.41 10.00
C SER A 26 -4.01 -14.80 8.89
N LYS A 27 -3.74 -16.10 8.72
CA LYS A 27 -2.74 -16.63 7.78
C LYS A 27 -2.95 -16.14 6.34
N ASP A 28 -4.17 -16.24 5.84
CA ASP A 28 -4.48 -15.97 4.42
C ASP A 28 -5.15 -14.61 4.20
N LYS A 29 -5.07 -13.71 5.19
CA LYS A 29 -5.68 -12.37 5.11
C LYS A 29 -4.95 -11.42 4.16
N THR A 30 -3.69 -11.71 3.86
CA THR A 30 -2.83 -10.90 2.99
C THR A 30 -2.35 -11.76 1.84
N GLY A 31 -2.62 -11.29 0.62
CA GLY A 31 -2.15 -11.93 -0.58
C GLY A 31 -0.63 -11.85 -0.76
N ILE A 32 -0.11 -12.80 -1.53
CA ILE A 32 1.27 -12.80 -1.98
C ILE A 32 1.26 -12.43 -3.46
N TRP A 33 2.14 -11.51 -3.84
CA TRP A 33 2.31 -11.13 -5.24
C TRP A 33 3.39 -11.97 -5.89
N GLU A 34 3.21 -12.25 -7.17
CA GLU A 34 4.25 -12.82 -8.01
C GLU A 34 5.50 -11.93 -8.04
N VAL A 35 6.67 -12.54 -7.88
CA VAL A 35 7.95 -11.82 -7.77
C VAL A 35 8.45 -11.37 -9.15
N SER A 36 8.07 -12.08 -10.21
CA SER A 36 8.58 -11.88 -11.57
C SER A 36 8.33 -10.47 -12.12
N ASP A 37 7.21 -9.85 -11.74
CA ASP A 37 6.78 -8.56 -12.27
C ASP A 37 6.58 -7.49 -11.17
N ILE A 38 7.22 -7.68 -10.01
CA ILE A 38 7.14 -6.76 -8.86
C ILE A 38 7.71 -5.36 -9.17
N ASN A 39 8.64 -5.29 -10.11
CA ASN A 39 9.28 -4.04 -10.54
C ASN A 39 8.39 -3.19 -11.47
N LEU A 40 7.27 -3.75 -11.94
CA LEU A 40 6.35 -3.06 -12.84
C LEU A 40 5.21 -2.39 -12.07
N PHE A 41 4.91 -1.14 -12.42
CA PHE A 41 3.74 -0.44 -11.89
C PHE A 41 2.45 -1.01 -12.50
N LYS A 42 1.76 -1.90 -11.77
CA LYS A 42 0.51 -2.56 -12.19
C LYS A 42 -0.59 -2.36 -11.15
N PRO A 43 -1.37 -1.27 -11.22
CA PRO A 43 -2.44 -0.99 -10.25
C PRO A 43 -3.54 -2.04 -10.23
N GLU A 44 -3.75 -2.76 -11.35
CA GLU A 44 -4.75 -3.82 -11.50
C GLU A 44 -4.53 -4.98 -10.53
N ARG A 45 -3.32 -5.15 -10.00
CA ARG A 45 -2.97 -6.19 -9.02
C ARG A 45 -3.73 -6.05 -7.69
N TRP A 46 -4.32 -4.89 -7.44
CA TRP A 46 -5.18 -4.64 -6.28
C TRP A 46 -6.64 -5.02 -6.53
N LEU A 47 -7.00 -5.38 -7.76
CA LEU A 47 -8.34 -5.84 -8.13
C LEU A 47 -8.37 -7.36 -8.11
N ARG A 48 -9.34 -7.95 -7.43
CA ARG A 48 -9.55 -9.39 -7.41
C ARG A 48 -10.96 -9.74 -7.90
N PRO A 49 -11.13 -10.88 -8.58
CA PRO A 49 -12.46 -11.35 -8.96
C PRO A 49 -13.27 -11.68 -7.70
N THR A 50 -14.47 -11.11 -7.60
CA THR A 50 -15.41 -11.34 -6.50
C THR A 50 -16.23 -12.61 -6.72
N ASN A 51 -16.54 -12.92 -7.99
CA ASN A 51 -17.36 -14.05 -8.40
C ASN A 51 -16.80 -14.69 -9.69
N GLU A 52 -17.23 -15.92 -9.99
CA GLU A 52 -16.94 -16.60 -11.27
C GLU A 52 -17.44 -15.83 -12.51
N LYS A 53 -18.34 -14.85 -12.31
CA LYS A 53 -18.87 -13.95 -13.34
C LYS A 53 -17.90 -12.85 -13.79
N GLY A 54 -16.69 -12.78 -13.22
CA GLY A 54 -15.64 -11.85 -13.65
C GLY A 54 -15.77 -10.42 -13.12
N GLU A 55 -16.68 -10.16 -12.17
CA GLU A 55 -16.74 -8.88 -11.45
C GLU A 55 -15.47 -8.70 -10.62
N VAL A 56 -14.83 -7.54 -10.73
CA VAL A 56 -13.58 -7.22 -10.01
C VAL A 56 -13.83 -6.21 -8.91
N GLU A 57 -13.31 -6.49 -7.71
CA GLU A 57 -13.38 -5.61 -6.55
C GLU A 57 -11.97 -5.26 -6.05
N PHE A 58 -11.83 -4.03 -5.57
CA PHE A 58 -10.61 -3.58 -4.92
C PHE A 58 -10.42 -4.27 -3.56
N GLN A 59 -9.29 -4.96 -3.41
CA GLN A 59 -8.90 -5.59 -2.16
C GLN A 59 -7.63 -4.94 -1.59
N LYS A 60 -7.77 -4.20 -0.49
CA LYS A 60 -6.66 -3.54 0.22
C LYS A 60 -5.53 -4.47 0.70
N ASN A 61 -5.80 -5.76 0.81
CA ASN A 61 -4.85 -6.78 1.26
C ASN A 61 -4.47 -7.73 0.11
N ALA A 62 -4.69 -7.33 -1.16
CA ALA A 62 -4.36 -8.16 -2.32
C ALA A 62 -2.86 -8.53 -2.39
N GLY A 63 -2.00 -7.74 -1.75
CA GLY A 63 -0.57 -7.99 -1.59
C GLY A 63 -0.01 -7.47 -0.27
N PRO A 64 1.30 -7.70 -0.04
CA PRO A 64 1.98 -7.23 1.16
C PRO A 64 2.11 -5.69 1.16
N ASN A 65 1.65 -5.03 2.23
CA ASN A 65 1.77 -3.57 2.40
C ASN A 65 2.39 -3.17 3.74
N LEU A 66 3.53 -2.49 3.71
CA LEU A 66 4.26 -2.05 4.91
C LEU A 66 4.64 -0.55 4.86
N GLN A 67 4.03 0.21 3.95
CA GLN A 67 4.30 1.64 3.72
C GLN A 67 4.11 2.50 4.97
N PHE A 68 3.17 2.10 5.84
CA PHE A 68 2.86 2.76 7.10
C PHE A 68 3.36 1.97 8.33
N GLY A 69 4.30 1.05 8.14
CA GLY A 69 4.77 0.14 9.18
C GLY A 69 3.70 -0.81 9.72
N ALA A 70 4.06 -1.56 10.76
CA ALA A 70 3.20 -2.57 11.39
C ALA A 70 3.31 -2.53 12.92
N GLY A 71 2.37 -3.21 13.60
CA GLY A 71 2.34 -3.33 15.06
C GLY A 71 2.16 -2.00 15.78
N ILE A 72 2.66 -1.93 17.02
CA ILE A 72 2.53 -0.76 17.90
C ILE A 72 3.28 0.49 17.42
N ARG A 73 4.18 0.33 16.44
CA ARG A 73 4.98 1.42 15.85
C ARG A 73 4.51 1.82 14.45
N GLY A 74 3.40 1.25 13.96
CA GLY A 74 2.80 1.68 12.71
C GLY A 74 2.43 3.17 12.76
N CYS A 75 2.50 3.85 11.61
CA CYS A 75 2.12 5.26 11.44
C CYS A 75 0.78 5.52 12.13
N PHE A 76 0.77 6.53 13.01
CA PHE A 76 -0.25 6.78 14.04
C PHE A 76 -1.62 6.22 13.68
N GLY A 77 -1.96 5.07 14.28
CA GLY A 77 -3.20 4.39 13.97
C GLY A 77 -3.30 2.95 14.45
N MET A 78 -2.69 2.64 15.59
CA MET A 78 -3.03 1.45 16.37
C MET A 78 -2.93 1.79 17.85
N LEU A 79 -4.00 2.35 18.41
CA LEU A 79 -4.23 2.35 19.86
C LEU A 79 -5.56 1.73 20.29
N ASP A 80 -6.28 1.06 19.37
CA ASP A 80 -7.53 0.38 19.72
C ASP A 80 -7.36 -1.14 19.96
N CYS A 81 -6.13 -1.68 19.93
CA CYS A 81 -5.93 -3.12 20.17
C CYS A 81 -5.64 -3.47 21.65
N PHE A 82 -5.13 -2.55 22.47
CA PHE A 82 -4.73 -2.87 23.84
C PHE A 82 -5.72 -2.47 24.94
N THR A 83 -6.75 -1.67 24.64
CA THR A 83 -7.77 -1.35 25.63
C THR A 83 -9.09 -2.03 25.26
N LYS A 84 -9.44 -3.08 26.00
CA LYS A 84 -10.72 -3.82 25.95
C LYS A 84 -11.96 -2.97 26.30
N LYS A 85 -11.94 -1.65 26.14
CA LYS A 85 -13.14 -0.82 26.33
C LYS A 85 -13.68 -0.42 24.97
N LYS A 86 -14.83 -1.01 24.62
CA LYS A 86 -15.78 -0.48 23.64
C LYS A 86 -15.96 1.03 23.88
N LYS A 87 -15.21 1.87 23.18
CA LYS A 87 -15.54 3.28 23.03
C LYS A 87 -16.10 3.45 21.63
N LYS A 88 -17.26 4.09 21.55
CA LYS A 88 -17.96 4.42 20.30
C LYS A 88 -16.95 5.01 19.32
N ALA A 89 -16.73 4.28 18.24
CA ALA A 89 -15.75 4.61 17.22
C ALA A 89 -16.38 5.57 16.22
N SER A 90 -16.07 6.86 16.33
CA SER A 90 -16.28 7.81 15.23
C SER A 90 -15.04 8.65 14.93
N ASP A 91 -14.23 9.04 15.92
CA ASP A 91 -13.26 10.14 15.71
C ASP A 91 -11.80 9.81 16.07
N HIS A 92 -11.36 8.55 15.97
CA HIS A 92 -9.91 8.28 15.99
C HIS A 92 -9.33 8.55 14.60
N LEU A 93 -8.88 9.78 14.37
CA LEU A 93 -8.11 10.16 13.20
C LEU A 93 -6.74 9.45 13.25
N THR A 94 -6.66 8.30 12.60
CA THR A 94 -5.39 7.61 12.39
C THR A 94 -4.65 8.33 11.26
N GLY A 95 -3.39 8.73 11.45
CA GLY A 95 -2.53 9.35 10.45
C GLY A 95 -2.48 8.58 9.13
N ARG A 96 -2.61 7.24 9.17
CA ARG A 96 -2.81 6.42 7.95
C ARG A 96 -4.08 6.80 7.17
N ARG A 97 -5.22 6.96 7.85
CA ARG A 97 -6.48 7.37 7.20
C ARG A 97 -6.39 8.78 6.64
N LEU A 98 -5.79 9.70 7.40
CA LEU A 98 -5.59 11.08 6.94
C LEU A 98 -4.75 11.12 5.66
N ALA A 99 -3.60 10.43 5.66
CA ALA A 99 -2.72 10.38 4.49
C ALA A 99 -3.42 9.82 3.24
N TYR A 100 -4.26 8.78 3.38
CA TYR A 100 -5.03 8.24 2.25
C TYR A 100 -6.09 9.22 1.75
N ILE A 101 -6.77 9.95 2.63
CA ILE A 101 -7.78 10.94 2.25
C ILE A 101 -7.10 12.11 1.52
N GLU A 102 -6.01 12.64 2.08
CA GLU A 102 -5.22 13.72 1.46
C GLU A 102 -4.71 13.32 0.08
N LEU A 103 -4.10 12.14 -0.04
CA LEU A 103 -3.62 11.62 -1.33
C LEU A 103 -4.76 11.46 -2.34
N ARG A 104 -5.90 10.90 -1.92
CA ARG A 104 -7.06 10.72 -2.78
C ARG A 104 -7.62 12.06 -3.26
N MET A 105 -7.75 13.03 -2.37
CA MET A 105 -8.22 14.37 -2.73
C MET A 105 -7.26 15.04 -3.72
N LEU A 106 -5.95 15.00 -3.46
CA LEU A 106 -4.94 15.58 -4.36
C LEU A 106 -5.00 14.95 -5.76
N ILE A 107 -5.02 13.62 -5.85
CA ILE A 107 -5.07 12.92 -7.15
C ILE A 107 -6.36 13.27 -7.90
N VAL A 108 -7.51 13.21 -7.21
CA VAL A 108 -8.80 13.53 -7.83
C VAL A 108 -8.83 14.98 -8.31
N PHE A 109 -8.36 15.94 -7.51
CA PHE A 109 -8.34 17.34 -7.94
C PHE A 109 -7.40 17.60 -9.12
N ILE A 110 -6.23 16.95 -9.16
CA ILE A 110 -5.31 17.06 -10.29
C ILE A 110 -5.98 16.53 -11.56
N ILE A 111 -6.51 15.30 -11.51
CA ILE A 111 -7.12 14.65 -12.67
C ILE A 111 -8.38 15.39 -13.11
N TRP A 112 -9.18 15.94 -12.18
CA TRP A 112 -10.45 16.61 -12.50
C TRP A 112 -10.26 18.03 -13.03
N ASN A 113 -9.23 18.76 -12.60
CA ASN A 113 -9.04 20.15 -13.02
C ASN A 113 -8.03 20.31 -14.16
N PHE A 114 -7.17 19.32 -14.40
CA PHE A 114 -6.06 19.44 -15.33
C PHE A 114 -5.90 18.22 -16.22
N GLU A 115 -5.51 18.50 -17.46
CA GLU A 115 -4.95 17.53 -18.37
C GLU A 115 -3.42 17.57 -18.28
N LEU A 116 -2.82 16.41 -17.99
CA LEU A 116 -1.38 16.25 -17.85
C LEU A 116 -0.76 16.02 -19.23
N LEU A 117 -0.13 17.06 -19.76
CA LEU A 117 0.51 17.04 -21.07
C LEU A 117 1.92 16.42 -21.00
N PRO A 118 2.42 15.86 -22.11
CA PRO A 118 3.78 15.34 -22.17
C PRO A 118 4.81 16.44 -21.89
N VAL A 119 5.81 16.06 -21.10
CA VAL A 119 6.94 16.90 -20.71
C VAL A 119 8.14 16.48 -21.57
N PRO A 120 9.06 17.40 -21.95
CA PRO A 120 10.26 17.04 -22.71
C PRO A 120 11.06 15.91 -22.04
N ASP A 121 11.64 15.00 -22.84
CA ASP A 121 12.30 13.78 -22.36
C ASP A 121 13.44 14.06 -21.36
N LYS A 122 14.12 15.20 -21.48
CA LYS A 122 15.19 15.61 -20.56
C LYS A 122 14.70 15.87 -19.12
N LEU A 123 13.41 16.13 -18.96
CA LEU A 123 12.74 16.43 -17.70
C LEU A 123 11.82 15.28 -17.25
N SER A 124 11.40 14.40 -18.16
CA SER A 124 10.61 13.19 -17.87
C SER A 124 11.54 12.06 -17.45
N THR A 125 11.76 11.89 -16.14
CA THR A 125 12.72 10.90 -15.64
C THR A 125 12.22 10.23 -14.35
N TYR A 126 12.43 8.91 -14.21
CA TYR A 126 12.11 8.12 -13.01
C TYR A 126 13.23 8.07 -11.96
N LEU A 127 14.25 8.93 -12.09
CA LEU A 127 15.36 8.97 -11.15
C LEU A 127 14.89 9.50 -9.79
N ALA A 128 15.41 8.90 -8.74
CA ALA A 128 15.15 9.27 -7.36
C ALA A 128 16.44 9.43 -6.58
N ALA A 129 16.35 10.10 -5.43
CA ALA A 129 17.40 10.23 -4.45
C ALA A 129 16.87 9.74 -3.10
N ASP A 130 17.60 8.79 -2.52
CA ASP A 130 17.32 8.28 -1.18
C ASP A 130 17.92 9.24 -0.14
N LYS A 131 17.03 9.94 0.57
CA LYS A 131 17.37 10.73 1.75
C LYS A 131 16.75 10.05 2.97
N ILE A 132 16.02 10.81 3.79
CA ILE A 132 15.13 10.25 4.82
C ILE A 132 13.95 9.53 4.16
N THR A 133 13.49 10.03 3.01
CA THR A 133 12.49 9.38 2.15
C THR A 133 13.05 9.22 0.73
N HIS A 134 12.51 8.26 -0.01
CA HIS A 134 12.81 8.08 -1.43
C HIS A 134 12.09 9.17 -2.23
N GLN A 135 12.83 10.18 -2.68
CA GLN A 135 12.27 11.36 -3.33
C GLN A 135 12.65 11.40 -4.83
N PRO A 136 11.72 11.74 -5.73
CA PRO A 136 12.06 11.94 -7.14
C PRO A 136 13.02 13.12 -7.33
N GLN A 137 13.98 12.99 -8.25
CA GLN A 137 14.93 14.08 -8.55
C GLN A 137 14.29 15.22 -9.35
N LYS A 138 13.32 14.90 -10.21
CA LYS A 138 12.63 15.85 -11.10
C LYS A 138 11.13 15.56 -11.06
N CYS A 139 10.31 16.57 -10.79
CA CYS A 139 8.85 16.51 -10.80
C CYS A 139 8.26 17.74 -11.50
N TYR A 140 8.47 17.83 -12.81
CA TYR A 140 7.88 18.90 -13.62
C TYR A 140 6.57 18.42 -14.22
N LEU A 141 5.57 19.30 -14.25
CA LEU A 141 4.27 19.05 -14.84
C LEU A 141 3.98 20.10 -15.91
N ARG A 142 3.43 19.67 -17.03
CA ARG A 142 2.84 20.57 -18.04
C ARG A 142 1.33 20.40 -17.97
N LEU A 143 0.64 21.43 -17.50
CA LEU A 143 -0.80 21.35 -17.20
C LEU A 143 -1.59 22.20 -18.20
N ARG A 144 -2.72 21.65 -18.66
CA ARG A 144 -3.78 22.38 -19.36
C ARG A 144 -5.05 22.29 -18.52
N LYS A 145 -5.86 23.36 -18.46
CA LYS A 145 -7.15 23.29 -17.77
C LYS A 145 -8.05 22.25 -18.45
N ALA A 146 -8.67 21.39 -17.65
CA ALA A 146 -9.67 20.43 -18.09
C ALA A 146 -10.82 21.12 -18.83
N GLY A 147 -11.24 20.54 -19.96
CA GLY A 147 -12.33 21.08 -20.80
C GLY A 147 -13.47 20.10 -21.04
N TRP A 148 -13.51 18.99 -20.30
CA TRP A 148 -14.64 18.07 -20.28
C TRP A 148 -15.77 18.58 -19.39
#